data_AF-A0A7V4L8T2-F1
#
_entry.id   AF-A0A7V4L8T2-F1
#
_cell.length_a   1.000
_cell.length_b   1.000
_cell.length_c   1.000
_cell.angle_alpha   90.00
_cell.angle_beta   90.00
_cell.angle_gamma   90.00
#
_symmetry.space_group_name_H-M   'P 1'
#
loop_
_entity.id
_entity.type
_entity.pdbx_description
1 polymer ?
#
loop_
_entity_poly.entity_id
_entity_poly.type
_entity_poly.pdbx_seq_one_letter_code
_entity_poly.pdbx_strand_id
1 'polypeptide(L)'
;MIKGIAQERTASLRQLGREFFVEGESPDCFAYRSGSRELDGLSCALAGRHQMDNAACALALLDAAAPAGVTVDEAAVRQGLRSVQWEGRLEPIERDPLLLLDGAHNPAAAEVLARYLEAFRLRHPESRVILVLGMMRDKDHRGFVAPLRQVVSEVILTEASLAR
;
A
#
# COMPACT_ATOMS: atom_id res chain seq x y z
N MET A 1 6.75 -17.96 -8.33
CA MET A 1 8.10 -17.56 -7.85
C MET A 1 8.22 -17.71 -6.34
N ILE A 2 7.52 -16.93 -5.50
CA ILE A 2 7.67 -17.00 -4.02
C ILE A 2 7.38 -18.39 -3.43
N LYS A 3 6.29 -19.05 -3.85
CA LYS A 3 5.95 -20.41 -3.39
C LYS A 3 7.05 -21.43 -3.67
N GLY A 4 7.69 -21.35 -4.83
CA GLY A 4 8.80 -22.25 -5.21
C GLY A 4 10.02 -22.01 -4.31
N ILE A 5 10.39 -20.75 -4.10
CA ILE A 5 11.51 -20.38 -3.20
C ILE A 5 11.23 -20.84 -1.77
N ALA A 6 10.00 -20.69 -1.28
CA ALA A 6 9.63 -21.15 0.06
C ALA A 6 9.78 -22.67 0.19
N GLN A 7 9.36 -23.43 -0.82
CA GLN A 7 9.55 -24.89 -0.86
C GLN A 7 11.02 -25.28 -0.91
N GLU A 8 11.81 -24.67 -1.79
CA GLU A 8 13.26 -24.91 -1.90
C GLU A 8 14.00 -24.63 -0.57
N ARG A 9 13.58 -23.59 0.15
CA ARG A 9 14.17 -23.20 1.44
C ARG A 9 13.54 -23.89 2.63
N THR A 10 12.58 -24.79 2.43
CA THR A 10 11.79 -25.42 3.53
C THR A 10 11.23 -24.37 4.51
N ALA A 11 10.84 -23.22 3.98
CA ALA A 11 10.31 -22.11 4.76
C ALA A 11 8.78 -22.14 4.75
N SER A 12 8.16 -21.87 5.90
CA SER A 12 6.71 -21.72 6.00
C SER A 12 6.22 -20.56 5.13
N LEU A 13 5.22 -20.82 4.30
CA LEU A 13 4.53 -19.81 3.51
C LEU A 13 3.22 -19.43 4.20
N ARG A 14 2.97 -18.13 4.37
CA ARG A 14 1.67 -17.58 4.76
C ARG A 14 1.24 -16.56 3.70
N GLN A 15 0.01 -16.64 3.26
CA GLN A 15 -0.56 -15.86 2.18
C GLN A 15 -1.89 -15.23 2.62
N LEU A 16 -2.06 -13.95 2.29
CA LEU A 16 -3.32 -13.24 2.46
C LEU A 16 -4.44 -13.94 1.66
N GLY A 17 -5.59 -14.15 2.30
CA GLY A 17 -6.72 -14.89 1.74
C GLY A 17 -6.61 -16.42 1.90
N ARG A 18 -5.58 -16.92 2.60
CA ARG A 18 -5.42 -18.35 2.93
C ARG A 18 -5.20 -18.58 4.42
N GLU A 19 -4.04 -18.16 4.93
CA GLU A 19 -3.68 -18.36 6.35
C GLU A 19 -4.08 -17.17 7.23
N PHE A 20 -4.29 -16.01 6.62
CA PHE A 20 -4.76 -14.79 7.28
C PHE A 20 -5.60 -13.97 6.31
N PHE A 21 -6.46 -13.12 6.85
CA PHE A 21 -7.50 -12.39 6.13
C PHE A 21 -7.60 -10.96 6.64
N VAL A 22 -8.06 -10.08 5.76
CA VAL A 22 -8.37 -8.69 6.07
C VAL A 22 -9.70 -8.31 5.47
N GLU A 23 -10.53 -7.62 6.25
CA GLU A 23 -11.89 -7.24 5.85
C GLU A 23 -12.14 -5.78 6.18
N GLY A 24 -12.81 -5.06 5.27
CA GLY A 24 -13.10 -3.64 5.41
C GLY A 24 -13.08 -2.89 4.07
N GLU A 25 -13.48 -1.63 4.14
CA GLU A 25 -13.58 -0.74 2.98
C GLU A 25 -12.50 0.35 2.97
N SER A 26 -12.02 0.74 4.16
CA SER A 26 -11.04 1.82 4.35
C SER A 26 -9.94 1.42 5.35
N PRO A 27 -8.70 1.91 5.20
CA PRO A 27 -7.68 1.81 6.24
C PRO A 27 -8.10 2.45 7.57
N ASP A 28 -9.13 3.30 7.61
CA ASP A 28 -9.61 3.93 8.85
C ASP A 28 -10.32 2.96 9.80
N CYS A 29 -10.91 1.89 9.26
CA CYS A 29 -11.62 0.87 10.03
C CYS A 29 -11.63 -0.46 9.28
N PHE A 30 -10.85 -1.41 9.76
CA PHE A 30 -10.78 -2.76 9.19
C PHE A 30 -10.58 -3.83 10.26
N ALA A 31 -10.78 -5.07 9.85
CA ALA A 31 -10.62 -6.27 10.65
C ALA A 31 -9.46 -7.11 10.11
N TYR A 32 -8.68 -7.68 11.02
CA TYR A 32 -7.67 -8.71 10.73
C TYR A 32 -8.06 -10.02 11.40
N ARG A 33 -7.86 -11.12 10.68
CA ARG A 33 -8.13 -12.49 11.17
C ARG A 33 -7.00 -13.42 10.77
N SER A 34 -6.54 -14.23 11.71
CA SER A 34 -5.58 -15.31 11.49
C SER A 34 -5.86 -16.46 12.46
N GLY A 35 -5.14 -17.58 12.32
CA GLY A 35 -5.23 -18.68 13.28
C GLY A 35 -4.76 -18.32 14.71
N SER A 36 -4.12 -17.16 14.92
CA SER A 36 -3.59 -16.74 16.22
C SER A 36 -4.20 -15.44 16.76
N ARG A 37 -4.87 -14.63 15.93
CA ARG A 37 -5.44 -13.34 16.35
C ARG A 37 -6.71 -13.02 15.59
N GLU A 38 -7.62 -12.35 16.30
CA GLU A 38 -8.76 -11.66 15.72
C GLU A 38 -8.78 -10.23 16.26
N LEU A 39 -8.69 -9.25 15.37
CA LEU A 39 -8.61 -7.84 15.72
C LEU A 39 -9.61 -7.04 14.90
N ASP A 40 -10.52 -6.35 15.59
CA ASP A 40 -11.54 -5.49 14.98
C ASP A 40 -11.26 -4.01 15.19
N GLY A 41 -11.83 -3.17 14.32
CA GLY A 41 -11.71 -1.71 14.43
C GLY A 41 -10.25 -1.24 14.40
N LEU A 42 -9.41 -1.91 13.62
CA LEU A 42 -8.06 -1.44 13.33
C LEU A 42 -8.12 -0.21 12.44
N SER A 43 -7.15 0.69 12.62
CA SER A 43 -7.01 1.91 11.84
C SER A 43 -5.55 2.11 11.49
N CYS A 44 -5.26 2.37 10.22
CA CYS A 44 -3.93 2.59 9.66
C CYS A 44 -3.82 4.03 9.16
N ALA A 45 -2.75 4.72 9.55
CA ALA A 45 -2.52 6.12 9.15
C ALA A 45 -2.19 6.30 7.66
N LEU A 46 -1.76 5.23 6.97
CA LEU A 46 -1.41 5.32 5.54
C LEU A 46 -2.65 5.34 4.66
N ALA A 47 -2.65 6.23 3.67
CA ALA A 47 -3.75 6.37 2.75
C ALA A 47 -3.82 5.20 1.74
N GLY A 48 -5.06 4.88 1.35
CA GLY A 48 -5.36 3.90 0.30
C GLY A 48 -5.72 2.51 0.83
N ARG A 49 -6.74 1.90 0.21
CA ARG A 49 -7.30 0.61 0.62
C ARG A 49 -6.26 -0.51 0.73
N HIS A 50 -5.29 -0.53 -0.18
CA HIS A 50 -4.21 -1.52 -0.20
C HIS A 50 -3.35 -1.53 1.09
N GLN A 51 -3.39 -0.45 1.89
CA GLN A 51 -2.69 -0.42 3.17
C GLN A 51 -3.28 -1.36 4.20
N MET A 52 -4.55 -1.78 4.05
CA MET A 52 -5.12 -2.88 4.82
C MET A 52 -4.39 -4.20 4.52
N ASP A 53 -4.12 -4.49 3.25
CA ASP A 53 -3.41 -5.70 2.82
C ASP A 53 -1.95 -5.68 3.34
N ASN A 54 -1.30 -4.51 3.29
CA ASN A 54 0.04 -4.31 3.85
C ASN A 54 0.06 -4.49 5.37
N ALA A 55 -0.91 -3.89 6.08
CA ALA A 55 -1.07 -4.06 7.52
C ALA A 55 -1.29 -5.53 7.88
N ALA A 56 -2.16 -6.24 7.15
CA ALA A 56 -2.40 -7.66 7.35
C ALA A 56 -1.13 -8.50 7.13
N CYS A 57 -0.32 -8.19 6.11
CA CYS A 57 0.98 -8.85 5.91
C CYS A 57 1.93 -8.60 7.09
N ALA A 58 1.97 -7.39 7.63
CA ALA A 58 2.80 -7.06 8.80
C ALA A 58 2.33 -7.80 10.06
N LEU A 59 1.00 -7.88 10.29
CA LEU A 59 0.43 -8.63 11.40
C LEU A 59 0.68 -10.14 11.27
N ALA A 60 0.58 -10.69 10.06
CA ALA A 60 0.89 -12.09 9.80
C ALA A 60 2.36 -12.42 10.07
N LEU A 61 3.27 -11.46 9.82
CA LEU A 61 4.68 -11.59 10.21
C LEU A 61 4.85 -11.63 11.73
N LEU A 62 4.18 -10.75 12.48
CA LEU A 62 4.20 -10.78 13.95
C LEU A 62 3.66 -12.10 14.49
N ASP A 63 2.58 -12.61 13.91
CA ASP A 63 2.00 -13.91 14.25
C ASP A 63 2.97 -15.07 13.98
N ALA A 64 3.72 -15.01 12.88
CA ALA A 64 4.72 -16.01 12.53
C ALA A 64 5.98 -15.93 13.43
N ALA A 65 6.31 -14.75 13.94
CA ALA A 65 7.48 -14.51 14.79
C ALA A 65 7.21 -14.75 16.29
N ALA A 66 5.94 -14.79 16.72
CA ALA A 66 5.57 -15.01 18.11
C ALA A 66 6.16 -16.31 18.74
N PRO A 67 6.19 -17.47 18.04
CA PRO A 67 6.84 -18.67 18.57
C PRO A 67 8.36 -18.52 18.79
N ALA A 68 8.99 -17.56 18.10
CA ALA A 68 10.41 -17.22 18.29
C ALA A 68 10.63 -16.16 19.39
N GLY A 69 9.59 -15.82 20.16
CA GLY A 69 9.66 -14.88 21.29
C GLY A 69 9.36 -13.42 20.93
N VAL A 70 9.00 -13.11 19.68
CA VAL A 70 8.60 -11.75 19.28
C VAL A 70 7.12 -11.56 19.56
N THR A 71 6.78 -11.16 20.77
CA THR A 71 5.40 -10.90 21.18
C THR A 71 5.09 -9.42 21.18
N VAL A 72 4.04 -9.02 20.44
CA VAL A 72 3.49 -7.66 20.42
C VAL A 72 2.05 -7.73 20.90
N ASP A 73 1.70 -6.93 21.91
CA ASP A 73 0.33 -6.85 22.42
C ASP A 73 -0.57 -6.05 21.46
N GLU A 74 -1.88 -6.14 21.67
CA GLU A 74 -2.85 -5.46 20.80
C GLU A 74 -2.74 -3.94 20.88
N ALA A 75 -2.40 -3.38 22.04
CA ALA A 75 -2.27 -1.93 22.20
C ALA A 75 -1.12 -1.39 21.35
N ALA A 76 0.03 -2.07 21.35
CA ALA A 76 1.18 -1.76 20.53
C ALA A 76 0.88 -1.94 19.03
N VAL A 77 0.13 -2.97 18.65
CA VAL A 77 -0.36 -3.15 17.25
C VAL A 77 -1.19 -1.94 16.82
N ARG A 78 -2.21 -1.58 17.60
CA ARG A 78 -3.12 -0.46 17.28
C ARG A 78 -2.37 0.86 17.23
N GLN A 79 -1.44 1.08 18.17
CA GLN A 79 -0.62 2.28 18.18
C GLN A 79 0.28 2.34 16.93
N GLY A 80 0.99 1.25 16.61
CA GLY A 80 1.87 1.19 15.46
C GLY A 80 1.15 1.46 14.14
N LEU A 81 -0.03 0.88 13.94
CA LEU A 81 -0.85 1.15 12.76
C LEU A 81 -1.34 2.61 12.70
N ARG A 82 -1.69 3.22 13.84
CA ARG A 82 -2.16 4.62 13.89
C ARG A 82 -1.04 5.64 13.78
N SER A 83 0.20 5.28 14.08
CA SER A 83 1.34 6.21 14.07
C SER A 83 2.32 5.97 12.92
N VAL A 84 2.10 4.95 12.10
CA VAL A 84 3.00 4.65 10.97
C VAL A 84 3.06 5.84 10.01
N GLN A 85 4.27 6.16 9.58
CA GLN A 85 4.54 7.11 8.52
C GLN A 85 5.39 6.40 7.48
N TRP A 86 5.08 6.61 6.21
CA TRP A 86 5.82 6.01 5.11
C TRP A 86 6.01 7.03 4.01
N GLU A 87 7.22 7.58 3.95
CA GLU A 87 7.64 8.55 2.95
C GLU A 87 7.44 8.01 1.52
N GLY A 88 6.89 8.84 0.64
CA GLY A 88 6.62 8.49 -0.76
C GLY A 88 5.53 7.43 -0.96
N ARG A 89 4.57 7.29 -0.03
CA ARG A 89 3.39 6.42 -0.18
C ARG A 89 2.10 7.21 -0.01
N LEU A 90 1.58 7.74 -1.11
CA LEU A 90 0.47 8.69 -1.14
C LEU A 90 0.63 9.79 -0.07
N GLU A 91 1.86 10.27 0.09
CA GLU A 91 2.25 11.18 1.16
C GLU A 91 1.88 12.62 0.79
N PRO A 92 1.02 13.31 1.57
CA PRO A 92 0.70 14.70 1.33
C PRO A 92 1.82 15.62 1.81
N ILE A 93 2.41 16.38 0.89
CA ILE A 93 3.46 17.36 1.18
C ILE A 93 2.99 18.82 1.06
N GLU A 94 1.86 19.05 0.41
CA GLU A 94 1.11 20.31 0.42
C GLU A 94 -0.39 19.97 0.41
N ARG A 95 -1.23 20.79 1.03
CA ARG A 95 -2.68 20.57 1.13
C ARG A 95 -3.49 21.50 0.23
N ASP A 96 -2.96 22.67 -0.12
CA ASP A 96 -3.64 23.62 -1.00
C ASP A 96 -2.63 24.34 -1.93
N PRO A 97 -2.42 23.85 -3.18
CA PRO A 97 -3.08 22.69 -3.78
C PRO A 97 -2.58 21.35 -3.19
N LEU A 98 -3.43 20.32 -3.17
CA LEU A 98 -3.02 19.00 -2.70
C LEU A 98 -1.88 18.44 -3.57
N LEU A 99 -0.71 18.25 -2.97
CA LEU A 99 0.46 17.65 -3.60
C LEU A 99 0.80 16.34 -2.89
N LEU A 100 0.79 15.24 -3.64
CA LEU A 100 1.08 13.90 -3.14
C LEU A 100 2.39 13.37 -3.73
N LEU A 101 3.22 12.75 -2.88
CA LEU A 101 4.36 11.94 -3.32
C LEU A 101 3.98 10.45 -3.31
N ASP A 102 4.28 9.74 -4.40
CA ASP A 102 4.10 8.30 -4.48
C ASP A 102 5.19 7.60 -5.30
N GLY A 103 5.75 6.52 -4.75
CA GLY A 103 6.80 5.71 -5.36
C GLY A 103 6.31 4.55 -6.23
N ALA A 104 5.05 4.55 -6.69
CA ALA A 104 4.55 3.55 -7.64
C ALA A 104 5.33 3.62 -8.95
N HIS A 105 5.83 2.46 -9.40
CA HIS A 105 6.68 2.37 -10.59
C HIS A 105 6.51 1.03 -11.34
N ASN A 106 5.46 0.28 -11.04
CA ASN A 106 5.17 -0.97 -11.72
C ASN A 106 3.66 -1.08 -12.01
N PRO A 107 3.24 -1.96 -12.94
CA PRO A 107 1.84 -2.03 -13.35
C PRO A 107 0.86 -2.30 -12.20
N ALA A 108 1.22 -3.21 -11.28
CA ALA A 108 0.37 -3.51 -10.13
C ALA A 108 0.20 -2.31 -9.18
N ALA A 109 1.28 -1.55 -8.95
CA ALA A 109 1.23 -0.33 -8.16
C ALA A 109 0.44 0.78 -8.88
N ALA A 110 0.51 0.85 -10.21
CA ALA A 110 -0.30 1.78 -10.99
C ALA A 110 -1.80 1.50 -10.89
N GLU A 111 -2.22 0.22 -10.88
CA GLU A 111 -3.62 -0.13 -10.66
C GLU A 111 -4.10 0.30 -9.27
N VAL A 112 -3.26 0.11 -8.24
CA VAL A 112 -3.55 0.55 -6.88
C VAL A 112 -3.68 2.08 -6.81
N LEU A 113 -2.75 2.81 -7.44
CA LEU A 113 -2.78 4.26 -7.53
C LEU A 113 -4.02 4.75 -8.30
N ALA A 114 -4.37 4.12 -9.42
CA ALA A 114 -5.55 4.44 -10.20
C ALA A 114 -6.82 4.34 -9.36
N ARG A 115 -7.04 3.23 -8.66
CA ARG A 115 -8.21 3.05 -7.78
C ARG A 115 -8.29 4.10 -6.67
N TYR A 116 -7.14 4.48 -6.09
CA TYR A 116 -7.10 5.57 -5.11
C TYR A 116 -7.55 6.89 -5.73
N LEU A 117 -7.03 7.23 -6.91
CA LEU A 117 -7.37 8.46 -7.63
C LEU A 117 -8.82 8.47 -8.12
N GLU A 118 -9.39 7.32 -8.52
CA GLU A 118 -10.81 7.18 -8.84
C GLU A 118 -11.68 7.54 -7.63
N ALA A 119 -11.40 6.93 -6.47
CA ALA A 119 -12.11 7.22 -5.23
C ALA A 119 -11.92 8.68 -4.76
N PHE A 120 -10.77 9.29 -5.05
CA PHE A 120 -10.55 10.71 -4.83
C PHE A 120 -11.43 11.57 -5.75
N ARG A 121 -11.44 11.31 -7.06
CA ARG A 121 -12.26 12.07 -8.03
C ARG A 121 -13.75 11.96 -7.77
N LEU A 122 -14.23 10.82 -7.28
CA LEU A 122 -15.64 10.67 -6.89
C LEU A 122 -16.04 11.64 -5.76
N ARG A 123 -15.11 11.95 -4.85
CA ARG A 123 -15.31 12.92 -3.76
C ARG A 123 -15.00 14.36 -4.18
N HIS A 124 -14.23 14.54 -5.25
CA HIS A 124 -13.75 15.82 -5.76
C HIS A 124 -13.92 15.91 -7.29
N PRO A 125 -15.17 15.97 -7.80
CA PRO A 125 -15.45 15.82 -9.24
C PRO A 125 -14.84 16.92 -10.11
N GLU A 126 -14.70 18.13 -9.57
CA GLU A 126 -14.12 19.29 -10.25
C GLU A 126 -12.58 19.30 -10.23
N SER A 127 -11.95 18.41 -9.46
CA SER A 127 -10.49 18.38 -9.34
C SER A 127 -9.83 17.81 -10.59
N ARG A 128 -8.77 18.48 -11.04
CA ARG A 128 -7.84 17.96 -12.05
C ARG A 128 -6.71 17.21 -11.35
N VAL A 129 -6.36 16.03 -11.88
CA VAL A 129 -5.20 15.26 -11.41
C VAL A 129 -4.06 15.47 -12.42
N ILE A 130 -2.97 16.08 -11.98
CA ILE A 130 -1.75 16.28 -12.77
C ILE A 130 -0.71 15.27 -12.27
N LEU A 131 -0.25 14.39 -13.16
CA LEU A 131 0.79 13.41 -12.84
C LEU A 131 2.16 13.96 -13.26
N VAL A 132 3.02 14.26 -12.28
CA VAL A 132 4.44 14.55 -12.52
C VAL A 132 5.20 13.22 -12.41
N LEU A 133 5.75 12.73 -13.52
CA LEU A 133 6.32 11.39 -13.63
C LEU A 133 7.80 11.42 -14.01
N GLY A 134 8.64 10.90 -13.13
CA GLY A 134 10.00 10.45 -13.43
C GLY A 134 10.11 8.95 -13.18
N MET A 135 10.64 8.19 -14.13
CA MET A 135 10.70 6.73 -14.05
C MET A 135 12.02 6.20 -14.61
N MET A 136 12.60 5.18 -13.98
CA MET A 136 13.81 4.54 -14.49
C MET A 136 13.55 3.82 -15.83
N ARG A 137 14.53 3.86 -16.73
CA ARG A 137 14.44 3.30 -18.09
C ARG A 137 14.12 1.80 -18.15
N ASP A 138 14.49 1.04 -17.12
CA ASP A 138 14.30 -0.42 -17.05
C ASP A 138 12.86 -0.84 -16.69
N LYS A 139 11.98 0.11 -16.34
CA LYS A 139 10.61 -0.21 -15.91
C LYS A 139 9.66 -0.41 -17.08
N ASP A 140 8.52 -1.06 -16.82
CA ASP A 140 7.41 -1.13 -17.78
C ASP A 140 6.60 0.17 -17.75
N HIS A 141 6.98 1.13 -18.60
CA HIS A 141 6.35 2.45 -18.63
C HIS A 141 4.92 2.35 -19.17
N ARG A 142 4.67 1.46 -20.13
CA ARG A 142 3.35 1.31 -20.76
C ARG A 142 2.37 0.67 -19.78
N GLY A 143 2.78 -0.41 -19.12
CA GLY A 143 1.98 -1.07 -18.09
C GLY A 143 1.73 -0.16 -16.88
N PHE A 144 2.67 0.74 -16.55
CA PHE A 144 2.46 1.73 -15.49
C PHE A 144 1.45 2.82 -15.88
N VAL A 145 1.54 3.41 -17.08
CA VAL A 145 0.66 4.53 -17.46
C VAL A 145 -0.76 4.07 -17.82
N ALA A 146 -0.92 2.84 -18.33
CA ALA A 146 -2.20 2.35 -18.83
C ALA A 146 -3.36 2.43 -17.81
N PRO A 147 -3.22 1.97 -16.55
CA PRO A 147 -4.27 2.09 -15.54
C PRO A 147 -4.64 3.54 -15.19
N LEU A 148 -3.70 4.48 -15.33
CA LEU A 148 -3.87 5.87 -14.89
C LEU A 148 -4.59 6.75 -15.92
N ARG A 149 -4.74 6.26 -17.16
CA ARG A 149 -5.19 7.05 -18.31
C ARG A 149 -6.60 7.64 -18.17
N GLN A 150 -7.47 7.02 -17.37
CA GLN A 150 -8.85 7.48 -17.18
C GLN A 150 -8.99 8.49 -16.03
N VAL A 151 -8.01 8.56 -15.12
CA VAL A 151 -8.07 9.42 -13.93
C VAL A 151 -7.19 10.65 -14.04
N VAL A 152 -6.05 10.54 -14.72
CA VAL A 152 -5.09 11.62 -14.88
C VAL A 152 -5.54 12.56 -16.01
N SER A 153 -5.55 13.85 -15.73
CA SER A 153 -5.96 14.91 -16.67
C SER A 153 -4.79 15.45 -17.48
N GLU A 154 -3.57 15.38 -16.93
CA GLU A 154 -2.36 15.90 -17.56
C GLU A 154 -1.13 15.13 -17.05
N VAL A 155 -0.14 14.90 -17.91
CA VAL A 155 1.11 14.23 -17.55
C VAL A 155 2.27 15.16 -17.85
N ILE A 156 3.08 15.44 -16.84
CA ILE A 156 4.34 16.18 -16.95
C ILE A 156 5.46 15.17 -16.75
N LEU A 157 6.24 14.93 -17.80
CA LEU A 157 7.41 14.05 -17.72
C LEU A 157 8.60 14.84 -17.19
N THR A 158 9.36 14.22 -16.29
CA THR A 158 10.58 14.81 -15.73
C THR A 158 11.68 13.74 -15.58
N GLU A 159 12.89 14.19 -15.34
CA GLU A 159 14.04 13.33 -15.04
C GLU A 159 14.34 13.38 -13.55
N ALA A 160 14.53 12.22 -12.92
CA ALA A 160 14.97 12.16 -11.54
C ALA A 160 16.42 12.68 -11.46
N SER A 161 16.66 13.72 -10.68
CA SER A 161 18.00 14.20 -10.36
C SER A 161 18.67 13.24 -9.36
N LEU A 162 19.09 12.08 -9.86
CA LEU A 162 19.87 11.13 -9.08
C LEU A 162 21.31 11.64 -8.96
N ALA A 163 21.77 11.86 -7.72
CA ALA A 163 23.19 12.08 -7.47
C ALA A 163 23.95 10.86 -8.03
N ARG A 164 24.80 11.11 -9.03
CA ARG A 164 25.66 10.08 -9.61
C ARG A 164 26.78 9.70 -8.67
#